data_AF-A0A2H9T2S7-F1
#
_entry.id   AF-A0A2H9T2S7-F1
#
_cell.length_a   1.000
_cell.length_b   1.000
_cell.length_c   1.000
_cell.angle_alpha   90.00
_cell.angle_beta   90.00
_cell.angle_gamma   90.00
#
_symmetry.space_group_name_H-M   'P 1'
#
loop_
_entity.id
_entity.type
_entity.pdbx_description
1 polymer ?
#
loop_
_entity_poly.entity_id
_entity_poly.type
_entity_poly.pdbx_seq_one_letter_code
_entity_poly.pdbx_strand_id
1 'polypeptide(L)'
;MERETIVHCLWECQEVQSLLQRFEALLDILLIPFAYNKESFLFGIVSQYCSNVDNEILILIKHYIYKTRCLSNSLNLNALINVIKDHFSIQQYINYSKSEKIKRQFELNWKKWKPVLDL
;
A
#
# COMPACT_ATOMS: atom_id res chain seq x y z
N MET A 1 31.27 0.76 6.64
CA MET A 1 29.92 0.93 6.09
C MET A 1 29.14 -0.32 6.45
N GLU A 2 28.14 -0.21 7.31
CA GLU A 2 27.17 -1.29 7.48
C GLU A 2 26.50 -1.52 6.11
N ARG A 3 26.38 -2.78 5.70
CA ARG A 3 25.65 -3.11 4.47
C ARG A 3 24.20 -2.76 4.72
N GLU A 4 23.73 -1.73 4.05
CA GLU A 4 22.33 -1.39 4.03
C GLU A 4 21.51 -2.62 3.58
N THR A 5 20.61 -3.07 4.46
CA THR A 5 19.77 -4.24 4.20
C THR A 5 18.40 -3.80 3.70
N ILE A 6 17.69 -4.71 3.02
CA ILE A 6 16.27 -4.50 2.65
C ILE A 6 15.45 -4.14 3.89
N VAL A 7 15.76 -4.76 5.03
CA VAL A 7 15.10 -4.51 6.32
C VAL A 7 15.33 -3.08 6.80
N HIS A 8 16.57 -2.59 6.71
CA HIS A 8 16.88 -1.22 7.06
C HIS A 8 16.15 -0.22 6.15
N CYS A 9 16.21 -0.46 4.84
CA CYS A 9 15.58 0.39 3.82
C CYS A 9 14.06 0.47 3.92
N LEU A 10 13.39 -0.64 4.24
CA LEU A 10 11.94 -0.74 4.17
C LEU A 10 11.25 -0.71 5.52
N TRP A 11 11.98 -0.82 6.64
CA TRP A 11 11.37 -0.87 7.96
C TRP A 11 12.11 -0.02 8.99
N GLU A 12 13.40 -0.23 9.22
CA GLU A 12 14.06 0.34 10.42
C GLU A 12 14.38 1.84 10.29
N CYS A 13 14.42 2.39 9.07
CA CYS A 13 14.66 3.80 8.84
C CYS A 13 13.56 4.68 9.48
N GLN A 14 13.97 5.74 10.19
CA GLN A 14 13.07 6.64 10.91
C GLN A 14 12.06 7.34 9.99
N GLU A 15 12.49 7.76 8.79
CA GLU A 15 11.59 8.40 7.82
C GLU A 15 10.53 7.42 7.33
N VAL A 16 10.90 6.14 7.17
CA VAL A 16 9.96 5.07 6.80
C VAL A 16 8.97 4.82 7.93
N GLN A 17 9.43 4.68 9.17
CA GLN A 17 8.53 4.53 10.33
C GLN A 17 7.56 5.71 10.46
N SER A 18 8.04 6.93 10.25
CA SER A 18 7.18 8.13 10.25
C SER A 18 6.11 8.07 9.16
N LEU A 19 6.46 7.64 7.94
CA LEU A 19 5.48 7.44 6.87
C LEU A 19 4.45 6.36 7.24
N LEU A 20 4.91 5.20 7.73
CA LEU A 20 4.05 4.07 8.07
C LEU A 20 3.08 4.41 9.21
N GLN A 21 3.56 5.08 10.27
CA GLN A 21 2.71 5.56 11.37
C GLN A 21 1.65 6.55 10.90
N ARG A 22 2.02 7.48 10.02
CA ARG A 22 1.07 8.44 9.44
C ARG A 22 0.04 7.76 8.54
N PHE A 23 0.45 6.72 7.83
CA PHE A 23 -0.46 5.91 7.02
C PHE A 23 -1.42 5.10 7.91
N GLU A 24 -0.92 4.45 8.96
CA GLU A 24 -1.74 3.74 9.96
C GLU A 24 -2.77 4.68 10.60
N ALA A 25 -2.33 5.86 11.08
CA ALA A 25 -3.24 6.86 11.65
C ALA A 25 -4.33 7.32 10.68
N LEU A 26 -4.00 7.42 9.39
CA LEU A 26 -5.01 7.72 8.35
C LEU A 26 -6.02 6.57 8.21
N LEU A 27 -5.56 5.32 8.22
CA LEU A 27 -6.46 4.17 8.13
C LEU A 27 -7.38 4.05 9.35
N ASP A 28 -6.87 4.39 10.54
CA ASP A 28 -7.67 4.46 11.76
C ASP A 28 -8.78 5.52 11.64
N ILE A 29 -8.47 6.71 11.12
CA ILE A 29 -9.45 7.77 10.86
C ILE A 29 -10.51 7.30 9.85
N LEU A 30 -10.11 6.55 8.82
CA LEU A 30 -10.99 6.01 7.79
C LEU A 30 -11.70 4.71 8.20
N LEU A 31 -11.46 4.20 9.42
CA LEU A 31 -11.99 2.94 9.93
C LEU A 31 -11.67 1.74 9.02
N ILE A 32 -10.48 1.71 8.43
CA ILE A 32 -10.02 0.63 7.56
C ILE A 32 -9.21 -0.36 8.40
N PRO A 33 -9.72 -1.58 8.66
CA PRO A 33 -9.01 -2.55 9.48
C PRO A 33 -7.82 -3.12 8.69
N PHE A 34 -6.62 -2.65 8.97
CA PHE A 34 -5.40 -3.12 8.34
C PHE A 34 -4.24 -3.00 9.31
N ALA A 35 -3.70 -4.16 9.71
CA ALA A 35 -2.60 -4.24 10.64
C ALA A 35 -1.48 -5.07 10.03
N TYR A 36 -0.26 -4.61 10.20
CA TYR A 36 0.94 -5.33 9.81
C TYR A 36 2.02 -5.08 10.87
N ASN A 37 2.92 -6.05 10.97
CA ASN A 37 4.16 -5.96 11.73
C ASN A 37 5.33 -6.04 10.75
N LYS A 38 6.56 -6.05 11.27
CA LYS A 38 7.77 -6.12 10.46
C LYS A 38 7.74 -7.30 9.48
N GLU A 39 7.39 -8.48 9.97
CA GLU A 39 7.38 -9.72 9.18
C GLU A 39 6.33 -9.66 8.07
N SER A 40 5.10 -9.31 8.41
CA SER A 40 4.00 -9.23 7.45
C SER A 40 4.17 -8.07 6.46
N PHE A 41 4.80 -6.97 6.86
CA PHE A 41 5.15 -5.89 5.93
C PHE A 41 6.19 -6.36 4.91
N LEU A 42 7.26 -7.01 5.37
CA LEU A 42 8.35 -7.47 4.50
C LEU A 42 7.88 -8.58 3.55
N PHE A 43 7.18 -9.59 4.07
CA PHE A 43 6.87 -10.82 3.33
C PHE A 43 5.42 -10.95 2.89
N GLY A 44 4.55 -10.04 3.31
CA GLY A 44 3.11 -10.11 3.08
C GLY A 44 2.37 -10.80 4.23
N ILE A 45 1.06 -10.61 4.26
CA ILE A 45 0.16 -11.20 5.23
C ILE A 45 -0.34 -12.54 4.67
N VAL A 46 -0.03 -13.63 5.38
CA VAL A 46 -0.54 -14.97 5.09
C VAL A 46 -1.64 -15.28 6.09
N SER A 47 -2.83 -14.75 5.85
CA SER A 47 -4.01 -14.93 6.71
C SER A 47 -5.26 -15.11 5.85
N GLN A 48 -6.18 -15.97 6.29
CA GLN A 48 -7.48 -16.16 5.64
C GLN A 48 -8.36 -14.89 5.65
N TYR A 49 -8.05 -13.93 6.53
CA TYR A 49 -8.77 -12.65 6.63
C TYR A 49 -8.11 -11.53 5.80
N CYS A 50 -6.98 -11.81 5.15
CA CYS A 50 -6.28 -10.85 4.31
C CYS A 50 -6.77 -10.97 2.87
N SER A 51 -7.14 -9.84 2.26
CA SER A 51 -7.43 -9.79 0.83
C SER A 51 -6.13 -9.76 0.02
N ASN A 52 -6.19 -10.15 -1.26
CA ASN A 52 -5.06 -9.96 -2.17
C ASN A 52 -4.68 -8.48 -2.29
N VAL A 53 -5.68 -7.58 -2.24
CA VAL A 53 -5.48 -6.13 -2.31
C VAL A 53 -4.66 -5.62 -1.12
N ASP A 54 -4.84 -6.18 0.08
CA ASP A 54 -4.03 -5.81 1.25
C ASP A 54 -2.53 -6.05 1.01
N ASN A 55 -2.19 -7.20 0.41
CA ASN A 55 -0.80 -7.49 0.02
C ASN A 55 -0.33 -6.61 -1.15
N GLU A 56 -1.22 -6.27 -2.09
CA GLU A 56 -0.92 -5.31 -3.15
C GLU A 56 -0.58 -3.92 -2.56
N ILE A 57 -1.33 -3.45 -1.56
CA ILE A 57 -1.03 -2.19 -0.86
C ILE A 57 0.35 -2.24 -0.20
N LEU A 58 0.69 -3.31 0.51
CA LEU A 58 2.05 -3.47 1.09
C LEU A 58 3.14 -3.39 0.02
N ILE A 59 2.92 -4.02 -1.14
CA ILE A 59 3.85 -3.97 -2.27
C ILE A 59 3.99 -2.54 -2.80
N LEU A 60 2.89 -1.81 -2.95
CA LEU A 60 2.89 -0.42 -3.42
C LEU A 60 3.64 0.50 -2.45
N ILE A 61 3.44 0.34 -1.13
CA ILE A 61 4.15 1.11 -0.12
C ILE A 61 5.65 0.83 -0.20
N LYS A 62 6.05 -0.44 -0.25
CA LYS A 62 7.47 -0.84 -0.40
C LYS A 62 8.10 -0.28 -1.67
N HIS A 63 7.38 -0.37 -2.79
CA HIS A 63 7.82 0.19 -4.07
C HIS A 63 7.99 1.71 -3.98
N TYR A 64 7.02 2.42 -3.40
CA TYR A 64 7.06 3.86 -3.21
C TYR A 64 8.26 4.30 -2.36
N ILE A 65 8.51 3.62 -1.24
CA ILE A 65 9.67 3.88 -0.37
C ILE A 65 10.96 3.73 -1.15
N TYR A 66 11.15 2.57 -1.81
CA TYR A 66 12.35 2.27 -2.55
C TYR A 66 12.60 3.28 -3.68
N LYS A 67 11.57 3.56 -4.50
CA LYS A 67 11.64 4.51 -5.61
C LYS A 67 11.97 5.92 -5.14
N THR A 68 11.29 6.40 -4.10
CA THR A 68 11.49 7.75 -3.54
C THR A 68 12.91 7.92 -3.05
N ARG A 69 13.45 6.90 -2.38
CA ARG A 69 14.83 6.87 -1.91
C ARG A 69 15.84 6.89 -3.06
N CYS A 70 15.65 6.09 -4.11
CA CYS A 70 16.53 6.13 -5.29
C CYS A 70 16.56 7.52 -5.95
N LEU A 71 15.49 8.29 -5.84
CA LEU A 71 15.38 9.65 -6.36
C LEU A 71 15.86 10.72 -5.36
N SER A 72 16.34 10.33 -4.17
CA SER A 72 16.74 11.25 -3.09
C SER A 72 15.65 12.25 -2.69
N ASN A 73 14.38 11.84 -2.83
CA ASN A 73 13.22 12.63 -2.44
C ASN A 73 12.78 12.29 -1.02
N SER A 74 12.04 13.19 -0.38
CA SER A 74 11.44 12.92 0.93
C SER A 74 10.16 12.08 0.81
N LEU A 75 9.94 11.20 1.78
CA LEU A 75 8.71 10.41 1.88
C LEU A 75 7.53 11.30 2.25
N ASN A 76 6.42 11.14 1.52
CA ASN A 76 5.23 11.97 1.65
C ASN A 76 3.96 11.11 1.58
N LEU A 77 3.09 11.26 2.58
CA LEU A 77 1.85 10.49 2.68
C LEU A 77 0.90 10.73 1.49
N ASN A 78 0.74 11.99 1.05
CA ASN A 78 -0.14 12.32 -0.07
C ASN A 78 0.38 11.73 -1.38
N ALA A 79 1.70 11.73 -1.58
CA ALA A 79 2.31 11.07 -2.73
C ALA A 79 2.08 9.55 -2.71
N LEU A 80 2.18 8.90 -1.54
CA LEU A 80 1.82 7.49 -1.39
C LEU A 80 0.35 7.22 -1.72
N ILE A 81 -0.57 8.06 -1.22
CA ILE A 81 -2.01 7.94 -1.53
C ILE A 81 -2.25 8.07 -3.04
N ASN A 82 -1.58 9.03 -3.70
CA ASN A 82 -1.67 9.18 -5.16
C ASN A 82 -1.15 7.94 -5.89
N VAL A 83 -0.06 7.32 -5.44
CA VAL A 83 0.42 6.04 -6.00
C VAL A 83 -0.64 4.94 -5.89
N ILE A 84 -1.34 4.85 -4.77
CA ILE A 84 -2.44 3.89 -4.57
C ILE A 84 -3.61 4.19 -5.53
N LYS A 85 -4.00 5.46 -5.67
CA LYS A 85 -5.07 5.89 -6.57
C LYS A 85 -4.75 5.65 -8.05
N ASP A 86 -3.52 5.94 -8.44
CA ASP A 86 -3.04 5.68 -9.81
C ASP A 86 -3.08 4.19 -10.11
N HIS A 87 -2.60 3.36 -9.17
CA HIS A 87 -2.66 1.91 -9.30
C HIS A 87 -4.11 1.41 -9.44
N PHE A 88 -5.01 1.88 -8.58
CA PHE A 88 -6.43 1.56 -8.68
C PHE A 88 -7.01 1.96 -10.03
N SER A 89 -6.74 3.18 -10.51
CA SER A 89 -7.28 3.71 -11.77
C SER A 89 -6.81 2.88 -12.97
N ILE A 90 -5.54 2.47 -12.98
CA ILE A 90 -4.97 1.57 -14.00
C ILE A 90 -5.68 0.21 -13.95
N GLN A 91 -5.79 -0.40 -12.77
CA GLN A 91 -6.48 -1.68 -12.63
C GLN A 91 -7.96 -1.58 -13.01
N GLN A 92 -8.63 -0.48 -12.67
CA GLN A 92 -10.02 -0.23 -12.99
C GLN A 92 -10.20 -0.19 -14.51
N TYR A 93 -9.40 0.61 -15.22
CA TYR A 93 -9.41 0.69 -16.68
C TYR A 93 -9.24 -0.70 -17.33
N ILE A 94 -8.26 -1.48 -16.85
CA ILE A 94 -7.99 -2.82 -17.37
C ILE A 94 -9.15 -3.78 -17.09
N ASN A 95 -9.78 -3.74 -15.91
CA ASN A 95 -10.83 -4.69 -15.54
C ASN A 95 -12.22 -4.30 -16.08
N TYR A 96 -12.48 -3.02 -16.32
CA TYR A 96 -13.74 -2.53 -16.86
C TYR A 96 -13.88 -2.78 -18.36
N SER A 97 -12.78 -3.04 -19.07
CA SER A 97 -12.80 -3.52 -20.45
C SER A 97 -13.08 -5.02 -20.59
N LYS A 98 -13.23 -5.74 -19.47
CA LYS A 98 -13.49 -7.19 -19.42
C LYS A 98 -14.97 -7.48 -19.12
N SER A 99 -15.28 -8.74 -18.79
CA SER A 99 -16.66 -9.15 -18.48
C SER A 99 -17.18 -8.53 -17.17
N GLU A 100 -18.51 -8.38 -17.10
CA GLU A 100 -19.21 -7.86 -15.92
C GLU A 100 -18.87 -8.63 -14.63
N LYS A 101 -18.64 -9.95 -14.74
CA LYS A 101 -18.19 -10.77 -13.60
C LYS A 101 -16.84 -10.30 -13.04
N ILE A 102 -15.89 -9.98 -13.92
CA ILE A 102 -14.56 -9.51 -13.51
C ILE A 102 -14.64 -8.12 -12.91
N LYS A 103 -15.45 -7.24 -13.49
CA LYS A 103 -15.72 -5.90 -12.95
C LYS A 103 -16.23 -5.97 -11.51
N ARG A 104 -17.26 -6.78 -11.25
CA ARG A 104 -17.83 -6.95 -9.90
C ARG A 104 -16.81 -7.53 -8.92
N GLN A 105 -16.02 -8.51 -9.34
CA GLN A 105 -14.98 -9.08 -8.48
C GLN A 105 -13.94 -8.02 -8.09
N PHE A 106 -13.53 -7.19 -9.04
CA PHE A 106 -12.60 -6.08 -8.79
C PHE A 106 -13.17 -5.09 -7.76
N GLU A 107 -14.42 -4.66 -7.94
CA GLU A 107 -15.10 -3.74 -7.01
C GLU A 107 -15.23 -4.34 -5.60
N LEU A 108 -15.55 -5.63 -5.49
CA LEU A 108 -15.63 -6.33 -4.21
C LEU A 108 -14.27 -6.41 -3.52
N ASN A 109 -13.20 -6.73 -4.26
CA ASN A 109 -11.84 -6.82 -3.72
C ASN A 109 -11.35 -5.47 -3.18
N TRP A 110 -11.67 -4.38 -3.86
CA TRP A 110 -11.23 -3.03 -3.50
C TRP A 110 -12.17 -2.31 -2.53
N LYS A 111 -13.33 -2.88 -2.21
CA LYS A 111 -14.37 -2.24 -1.37
C LYS A 111 -13.83 -1.68 -0.05
N LYS A 112 -12.95 -2.43 0.62
CA LYS A 112 -12.30 -2.03 1.88
C LYS A 112 -11.48 -0.74 1.74
N TRP A 113 -10.82 -0.56 0.60
CA TRP A 113 -9.86 0.52 0.36
C TRP A 113 -10.50 1.76 -0.28
N LYS A 114 -11.80 1.69 -0.60
CA LYS A 114 -12.54 2.80 -1.20
C LYS A 114 -12.41 4.13 -0.45
N PRO A 115 -12.45 4.21 0.90
CA PRO A 115 -12.31 5.49 1.59
C PRO A 115 -10.97 6.18 1.34
N VAL A 116 -9.88 5.44 1.05
CA VAL A 116 -8.58 6.04 0.66
C VAL A 116 -8.64 6.65 -0.73
N LEU A 117 -9.42 6.04 -1.63
CA LEU A 117 -9.58 6.48 -3.01
C LEU A 117 -10.40 7.77 -3.12
N ASP A 118 -11.27 8.02 -2.13
CA ASP A 118 -12.17 9.18 -2.08
C ASP A 118 -11.54 10.42 -1.38
N LEU A 119 -10.30 10.33 -0.89
CA LEU A 119 -9.54 11.46 -0.32
C LEU A 119 -9.18 12.54 -1.35
#